data_AF-A0A2I0NSS7-F1
#
_entry.id   AF-A0A2I0NSS7-F1
#
_cell.length_a   1.000
_cell.length_b   1.000
_cell.length_c   1.000
_cell.angle_alpha   90.00
_cell.angle_beta   90.00
_cell.angle_gamma   90.00
#
_symmetry.space_group_name_H-M   'P 1'
#
loop_
_entity.id
_entity.type
_entity.pdbx_description
1 polymer ?
#
loop_
_entity_poly.entity_id
_entity_poly.type
_entity_poly.pdbx_seq_one_letter_code
_entity_poly.pdbx_strand_id
1 'polypeptide(L)' 'MQYEITGDNLQMVTLRLASGESACAEAGAMVNMSGNMQMTTNMKGGLFK' A
#
# COMPACT_ATOMS: atom_id res chain seq x y z
N MET A 1 11.75 7.69 -2.38
CA MET A 1 10.71 6.75 -2.83
C MET A 1 11.16 6.16 -4.15
N GLN A 2 11.27 4.84 -4.23
CA GLN A 2 11.60 4.11 -5.47
C GLN A 2 10.44 3.17 -5.84
N TYR A 3 10.22 2.91 -7.12
CA TYR A 3 9.16 2.02 -7.59
C TYR A 3 9.65 1.05 -8.66
N GLU A 4 8.99 -0.10 -8.74
CA GLU A 4 9.20 -1.12 -9.78
C GLU A 4 7.84 -1.66 -10.21
N ILE A 5 7.57 -1.68 -11.51
CA ILE A 5 6.37 -2.29 -12.07
C ILE A 5 6.76 -3.66 -12.62
N THR A 6 6.08 -4.70 -12.16
CA THR A 6 6.30 -6.09 -12.61
C THR A 6 5.01 -6.66 -13.19
N GLY A 7 5.16 -7.63 -14.09
CA GLY A 7 4.05 -8.26 -14.81
C GLY A 7 3.78 -7.62 -16.18
N ASP A 8 3.01 -8.35 -17.00
CA ASP A 8 2.60 -7.93 -18.35
C ASP A 8 1.08 -7.67 -18.35
N ASN A 9 0.28 -8.73 -18.33
CA ASN A 9 -1.19 -8.61 -18.29
C ASN A 9 -1.76 -8.29 -16.90
N LEU A 10 -1.12 -8.78 -15.82
CA LEU A 10 -1.51 -8.52 -14.43
C LEU A 10 -0.36 -7.81 -13.73
N GLN A 11 -0.35 -6.49 -13.86
CA GLN A 11 0.73 -5.67 -13.36
C GLN A 11 0.58 -5.36 -11.86
N MET A 12 1.72 -5.23 -11.19
CA MET A 12 1.80 -4.75 -9.82
C MET A 12 2.93 -3.74 -9.69
N VAL A 13 2.69 -2.71 -8.88
CA VAL A 13 3.72 -1.77 -8.45
C VAL A 13 4.27 -2.17 -7.08
N THR A 14 5.58 -2.32 -6.99
CA THR A 14 6.31 -2.49 -5.72
C THR A 14 6.95 -1.15 -5.36
N LEU A 15 6.59 -0.60 -4.20
CA LEU A 15 7.19 0.63 -3.67
C LEU A 15 8.26 0.28 -2.64
N ARG A 16 9.44 0.92 -2.74
CA ARG A 16 10.48 0.90 -1.72
C ARG A 16 10.52 2.27 -1.06
N LEU A 17 10.17 2.28 0.22
CA LEU A 17 10.09 3.48 1.05
C LEU A 17 11.31 3.53 1.97
N ALA A 18 12.00 4.66 2.00
CA ALA A 18 13.00 4.95 3.02
C ALA A 18 12.31 5.29 4.36
N SER A 19 13.09 5.33 5.44
CA SER A 19 12.57 5.74 6.74
C SER A 19 11.94 7.15 6.65
N GLY A 20 10.72 7.29 7.15
CA GLY A 20 9.95 8.53 7.09
C GLY A 20 9.12 8.74 5.82
N GLU A 21 9.29 7.90 4.80
CA GLU A 21 8.44 7.95 3.60
C GLU A 21 7.14 7.18 3.79
N SER A 22 6.07 7.64 3.15
CA SER A 22 4.76 7.02 3.18
C SER A 22 4.08 7.08 1.81
N ALA A 23 3.13 6.18 1.58
CA ALA A 23 2.29 6.17 0.40
C ALA A 23 0.83 5.94 0.81
N CYS A 24 -0.09 6.60 0.11
CA CYS A 24 -1.52 6.41 0.29
C CYS A 24 -2.06 5.55 -0.86
N ALA A 25 -2.96 4.62 -0.54
CA ALA A 25 -3.64 3.80 -1.52
C ALA A 25 -5.09 3.57 -1.09
N GLU A 26 -5.94 3.22 -2.04
CA GLU A 26 -7.34 2.86 -1.75
C GLU A 26 -7.42 1.57 -0.93
N ALA A 27 -8.53 1.41 -0.20
CA ALA A 27 -8.79 0.17 0.52
C ALA A 27 -8.82 -1.02 -0.44
N GLY A 28 -8.04 -2.06 -0.15
CA GLY A 28 -7.93 -3.25 -0.99
C GLY A 28 -6.89 -3.16 -2.12
N ALA A 29 -6.24 -2.00 -2.34
CA ALA A 29 -5.19 -1.88 -3.35
C ALA A 29 -3.85 -2.53 -2.93
N MET A 30 -3.62 -2.69 -1.62
CA MET A 30 -2.41 -3.35 -1.12
C MET A 30 -2.53 -4.87 -1.23
N VAL A 31 -1.57 -5.49 -1.93
CA VAL A 31 -1.52 -6.96 -2.11
C VAL A 31 -0.58 -7.64 -1.11
N ASN A 32 0.58 -7.05 -0.82
CA ASN A 32 1.51 -7.53 0.20
C ASN A 32 2.34 -6.36 0.78
N MET A 33 3.08 -6.63 1.86
CA MET A 33 4.01 -5.69 2.47
C MET A 33 5.15 -6.41 3.19
N SER A 34 6.30 -5.77 3.34
CA SER A 34 7.42 -6.29 4.14
C SER A 34 7.12 -6.18 5.64
N GLY A 35 7.77 -6.99 6.48
CA GLY A 35 7.48 -7.05 7.92
C GLY A 35 7.76 -5.77 8.71
N ASN A 36 8.51 -4.82 8.14
CA ASN A 36 8.81 -3.52 8.75
C ASN A 36 7.85 -2.39 8.30
N MET A 37 6.91 -2.68 7.40
CA MET A 37 5.91 -1.71 6.97
C MET A 37 4.77 -1.60 7.97
N GLN A 38 4.23 -0.39 8.14
CA GLN A 38 3.05 -0.13 8.93
C GLN A 38 1.97 0.50 8.04
N MET A 39 0.74 0.01 8.15
CA MET A 39 -0.44 0.57 7.48
C MET A 39 -1.36 1.18 8.53
N THR A 40 -1.80 2.40 8.29
CA THR A 40 -2.86 3.06 9.06
C THR A 40 -4.05 3.28 8.15
N THR A 41 -5.25 2.91 8.60
CA THR A 41 -6.50 3.19 7.89
C THR A 41 -7.35 4.12 8.74
N ASN A 42 -7.87 5.19 8.13
CA ASN A 42 -8.78 6.11 8.81
C ASN A 42 -10.25 5.69 8.67
N MET A 43 -10.50 4.49 8.12
CA MET A 43 -11.86 3.98 7.96
C MET A 43 -12.38 3.54 9.33
N LYS A 44 -13.04 4.48 10.02
CA LYS A 44 -13.96 4.15 11.12
C LYS A 44 -15.11 3.35 10.49
N GLY A 45 -15.14 2.03 10.71
CA GLY A 45 -16.08 1.17 9.99
C GLY A 45 -17.56 1.48 10.29
N GLY A 46 -18.39 1.40 9.23
CA GLY A 46 -19.84 1.24 9.25
C GLY A 46 -20.66 2.49 8.94
N LEU A 47 -21.63 2.38 8.01
CA LEU A 47 -22.69 3.39 7.77
C LEU A 47 -23.61 3.59 9.02
N PHE A 48 -23.38 2.82 10.10
CA PHE A 48 -24.14 2.80 11.35
C PHE A 48 -23.24 2.72 12.60
N LYS A 49 -22.08 3.39 12.62
CA LYS A 49 -21.32 3.68 13.86
C LYS A 49 -20.93 5.14 13.95
#